data_AF-A0AAQ0QA71-F1
#
_entry.id   AF-A0AAQ0QA71-F1
#
_cell.length_a   1.000
_cell.length_b   1.000
_cell.length_c   1.000
_cell.angle_alpha   90.00
_cell.angle_beta   90.00
_cell.angle_gamma   90.00
#
_symmetry.space_group_name_H-M   'P 1'
#
loop_
_entity.id
_entity.type
_entity.pdbx_description
1 polymer ?
#
loop_
_entity_poly.entity_id
_entity_poly.type
_entity_poly.pdbx_seq_one_letter_code
_entity_poly.pdbx_strand_id
1 'polypeptide(L)'
;MYSLVTLRNRHFLEAAGRVLSTLPAGRPVSLEHLASLTALEPAPCYYCTFEYSLRMLRVLRHGRLKLRNDRRLALWEELNSRASRLMERRGCRLGDALADVLASGRASQFFISPARAMDLLRNSFDQKSRRIVIP
;
A
#
# COMPACT_ATOMS: atom_id res chain seq x y z
N MET A 1 -3.04 -0.81 20.44
CA MET A 1 -2.21 -0.43 19.27
C MET A 1 -2.58 -1.36 18.13
N TYR A 2 -3.14 -0.86 17.03
CA TYR A 2 -3.47 -1.73 15.88
C TYR A 2 -2.19 -2.23 15.22
N SER A 3 -2.17 -3.49 14.77
CA SER A 3 -1.09 -3.98 13.92
C SER A 3 -1.07 -3.17 12.60
N LEU A 4 0.10 -3.03 11.97
CA LEU A 4 0.22 -2.37 10.65
C LEU A 4 -0.69 -3.03 9.60
N VAL A 5 -0.94 -4.34 9.74
CA VAL A 5 -1.86 -5.09 8.86
C VAL A 5 -3.30 -4.67 9.09
N THR A 6 -3.74 -4.54 10.35
CA THR A 6 -5.09 -4.09 10.69
C THR A 6 -5.32 -2.67 10.21
N LEU A 7 -4.34 -1.77 10.41
CA LEU A 7 -4.40 -0.40 9.93
C LEU A 7 -4.47 -0.32 8.40
N ARG A 8 -3.64 -1.09 7.68
CA ARG A 8 -3.71 -1.18 6.21
C ARG A 8 -5.08 -1.62 5.74
N ASN A 9 -5.62 -2.68 6.34
CA ASN A 9 -6.91 -3.22 5.92
C ASN A 9 -8.01 -2.18 6.11
N ARG A 10 -8.01 -1.45 7.23
CA ARG A 10 -8.95 -0.34 7.47
C ARG A 10 -8.82 0.76 6.41
N HIS A 11 -7.62 1.32 6.22
CA HIS A 11 -7.40 2.37 5.21
C HIS A 11 -7.77 1.91 3.79
N PHE A 12 -7.52 0.63 3.46
CA PHE A 12 -7.88 0.04 2.18
C PHE A 12 -9.41 -0.02 2.00
N LEU A 13 -10.15 -0.44 3.03
CA LEU A 13 -11.61 -0.47 2.99
C LEU A 13 -12.23 0.94 2.94
N GLU A 14 -11.65 1.91 3.65
CA GLU A 14 -12.03 3.32 3.55
C GLU A 14 -11.81 3.86 2.12
N ALA A 15 -10.68 3.52 1.49
CA ALA A 15 -10.42 3.86 0.08
C ALA A 15 -11.40 3.16 -0.86
N ALA A 16 -11.71 1.88 -0.64
CA ALA A 16 -12.67 1.14 -1.43
C ALA A 16 -14.07 1.77 -1.36
N GLY A 17 -14.49 2.26 -0.20
CA GLY A 17 -15.76 2.98 -0.05
C GLY A 17 -15.80 4.26 -0.90
N ARG A 18 -14.70 5.01 -0.92
CA ARG A 18 -14.56 6.20 -1.80
C ARG A 18 -14.62 5.82 -3.27
N VAL A 19 -13.84 4.83 -3.71
CA VAL A 19 -13.86 4.36 -5.11
C VAL A 19 -15.24 3.83 -5.49
N LEU A 20 -15.90 3.08 -4.62
CA LEU A 20 -17.25 2.58 -4.87
C LEU A 20 -18.26 3.72 -5.08
N SER A 21 -18.11 4.82 -4.35
CA SER A 21 -18.99 5.99 -4.47
C SER A 21 -18.85 6.74 -5.81
N THR A 22 -17.73 6.57 -6.52
CA THR A 22 -17.54 7.16 -7.86
C THR A 22 -18.07 6.28 -8.99
N LEU A 23 -18.43 5.01 -8.70
CA LEU A 23 -18.96 4.08 -9.68
C LEU A 23 -20.48 4.28 -9.91
N PRO A 24 -21.00 4.12 -11.15
CA PRO A 24 -22.41 4.37 -11.46
C PRO A 24 -23.38 3.53 -10.63
N ALA A 25 -24.35 4.19 -10.01
CA ALA A 25 -25.47 3.53 -9.32
C ALA A 25 -26.29 2.72 -10.35
N GLY A 26 -26.55 1.44 -10.05
CA GLY A 26 -27.35 0.56 -10.91
C GLY A 26 -26.57 -0.45 -11.77
N ARG A 27 -25.24 -0.32 -11.88
CA ARG A 27 -24.40 -1.39 -12.46
C ARG A 27 -23.95 -2.39 -11.39
N PRO A 28 -23.91 -3.70 -11.70
CA PRO A 28 -23.25 -4.67 -10.84
C PRO A 28 -21.80 -4.26 -10.58
N VAL A 29 -21.39 -4.33 -9.32
CA VAL A 29 -20.01 -4.01 -8.92
C VAL A 29 -19.18 -5.27 -9.06
N SER A 30 -18.22 -5.26 -9.98
CA SER A 30 -17.17 -6.28 -9.99
C SER A 30 -16.21 -6.01 -8.84
N LEU A 31 -16.15 -6.92 -7.87
CA LEU A 31 -15.20 -6.83 -6.75
C LEU A 31 -13.75 -6.88 -7.23
N GLU A 32 -13.47 -7.60 -8.32
CA GLU A 32 -12.14 -7.65 -8.93
C GLU A 32 -11.72 -6.29 -9.50
N HIS A 33 -12.65 -5.63 -10.19
CA HIS A 33 -12.40 -4.29 -10.71
C HIS A 33 -12.23 -3.29 -9.57
N LEU A 34 -13.11 -3.33 -8.56
CA LEU A 34 -13.02 -2.48 -7.37
C LEU A 34 -11.71 -2.70 -6.59
N ALA A 35 -11.29 -3.95 -6.41
CA ALA A 35 -10.02 -4.31 -5.77
C ALA A 35 -8.83 -3.72 -6.53
N SER A 36 -8.83 -3.86 -7.85
CA SER A 36 -7.75 -3.39 -8.72
C SER A 36 -7.64 -1.86 -8.67
N LEU A 37 -8.76 -1.14 -8.78
CA LEU A 37 -8.78 0.32 -8.66
C LEU A 37 -8.33 0.78 -7.27
N THR A 38 -8.89 0.19 -6.21
CA THR A 38 -8.54 0.56 -4.83
C THR A 38 -7.07 0.28 -4.51
N ALA A 39 -6.50 -0.80 -5.06
CA ALA A 39 -5.09 -1.12 -4.83
C ALA A 39 -4.12 -0.08 -5.42
N LEU A 40 -4.56 0.69 -6.42
CA LEU A 40 -3.81 1.78 -7.05
C LEU A 40 -4.02 3.13 -6.36
N GLU A 41 -5.00 3.26 -5.46
CA GLU A 41 -5.24 4.49 -4.71
C GLU A 41 -4.07 4.82 -3.77
N PRO A 42 -3.70 6.10 -3.60
CA PRO A 42 -2.68 6.51 -2.65
C PRO A 42 -2.96 6.00 -1.24
N ALA A 43 -1.95 5.42 -0.61
CA ALA A 43 -2.04 4.95 0.76
C ALA A 43 -1.48 6.00 1.74
N PRO A 44 -2.14 6.22 2.89
CA PRO A 44 -1.70 7.23 3.88
C PRO A 44 -0.27 7.04 4.38
N CYS A 45 0.23 5.81 4.42
CA CYS A 45 1.57 5.48 4.88
C CYS A 45 2.07 4.17 4.26
N TYR A 46 3.35 3.88 4.47
CA TYR A 46 3.90 2.56 4.22
C TYR A 46 3.61 1.65 5.42
N TYR A 47 3.06 0.45 5.16
CA TYR A 47 2.68 -0.50 6.21
C TYR A 47 3.81 -1.47 6.55
N CYS A 48 4.98 -0.92 6.84
CA CYS A 48 6.18 -1.66 7.23
C CYS A 48 6.93 -0.92 8.33
N THR A 49 7.71 -1.64 9.14
CA THR A 49 8.53 -1.03 10.19
C THR A 49 9.82 -0.47 9.61
N PHE A 50 10.44 0.48 10.32
CA PHE A 50 11.74 1.04 9.94
C PHE A 50 12.82 -0.05 9.80
N GLU A 51 13.01 -0.86 10.83
CA GLU A 51 14.01 -1.93 10.85
C GLU A 51 13.85 -2.92 9.70
N TYR A 52 12.60 -3.30 9.43
CA TYR A 52 12.30 -4.22 8.34
C TYR A 52 12.62 -3.56 6.98
N SER A 53 12.19 -2.32 6.79
CA SER A 53 12.43 -1.57 5.56
C SER A 53 13.92 -1.35 5.31
N LEU A 54 14.69 -0.97 6.33
CA LEU A 54 16.13 -0.73 6.21
C LEU A 54 16.87 -2.00 5.78
N ARG A 55 16.51 -3.15 6.37
CA ARG A 55 17.05 -4.46 5.97
C ARG A 55 16.74 -4.75 4.50
N MET A 56 15.49 -4.56 4.07
CA MET A 56 15.08 -4.84 2.70
C MET A 56 15.76 -3.92 1.68
N LEU A 57 15.94 -2.63 2.00
CA LEU A 57 16.63 -1.70 1.12
C LEU A 57 18.11 -2.05 0.96
N ARG A 58 18.78 -2.52 2.02
CA ARG A 58 20.17 -3.03 1.92
C ARG A 58 20.24 -4.23 0.98
N VAL A 59 19.33 -5.20 1.13
CA VAL A 59 19.26 -6.38 0.25
C VAL A 59 19.01 -5.99 -1.21
N LEU A 60 18.08 -5.07 -1.44
CA LEU A 60 17.78 -4.53 -2.78
C LEU A 60 19.02 -3.87 -3.40
N ARG A 61 19.69 -2.96 -2.68
CA ARG A 61 20.85 -2.21 -3.18
C ARG A 61 22.07 -3.08 -3.47
N HIS A 62 22.22 -4.21 -2.78
CA HIS A 62 23.25 -5.19 -3.09
C HIS A 62 22.92 -6.11 -4.28
N GLY A 63 21.79 -5.89 -4.98
CA GLY A 63 21.35 -6.75 -6.08
C GLY A 63 20.92 -8.15 -5.64
N ARG A 64 20.64 -8.35 -4.34
CA ARG A 64 20.33 -9.65 -3.75
C ARG A 64 18.83 -9.91 -3.62
N LEU A 65 17.99 -8.93 -3.94
CA LEU A 65 16.55 -9.09 -3.86
C LEU A 65 16.01 -9.80 -5.10
N LYS A 66 15.77 -11.11 -4.99
CA LYS A 66 15.14 -11.92 -6.04
C LYS A 66 13.63 -12.01 -5.79
N LEU A 67 12.88 -10.97 -6.16
CA LEU A 67 11.41 -10.98 -6.15
C LEU A 67 10.93 -10.84 -7.58
N ARG A 68 10.30 -11.87 -8.15
CA ARG A 68 9.84 -11.86 -9.55
C ARG A 68 8.43 -11.25 -9.60
N ASN A 69 8.26 -10.12 -10.29
CA ASN A 69 6.97 -9.48 -10.60
C ASN A 69 6.03 -9.29 -9.39
N ASP A 70 6.57 -8.92 -8.23
CA ASP A 70 5.80 -8.83 -6.99
C ASP A 70 5.54 -7.37 -6.61
N ARG A 71 4.33 -7.07 -6.13
CA ARG A 71 3.97 -5.78 -5.52
C ARG A 71 4.92 -5.41 -4.38
N ARG A 72 5.47 -6.42 -3.71
CA ARG A 72 6.50 -6.24 -2.70
C ARG A 72 7.81 -5.70 -3.25
N LEU A 73 8.22 -6.08 -4.47
CA LEU A 73 9.39 -5.47 -5.13
C LEU A 73 9.11 -4.00 -5.41
N ALA A 74 7.96 -3.68 -6.00
CA ALA A 74 7.59 -2.31 -6.32
C ALA A 74 7.55 -1.39 -5.08
N LEU A 75 7.12 -1.91 -3.93
CA LEU A 75 7.19 -1.20 -2.64
C LEU A 75 8.63 -0.80 -2.30
N TRP A 76 9.56 -1.75 -2.39
CA TRP A 76 10.95 -1.51 -2.03
C TRP A 76 11.66 -0.61 -3.03
N GLU A 77 11.36 -0.74 -4.32
CA GLU A 77 11.87 0.13 -5.36
C GLU A 77 11.41 1.58 -5.16
N GLU A 78 10.13 1.78 -4.80
CA GLU A 78 9.61 3.10 -4.48
C GLU A 78 10.31 3.70 -3.26
N LEU A 79 10.39 2.96 -2.15
CA LEU A 79 11.05 3.41 -0.94
C LEU A 79 12.53 3.73 -1.21
N ASN A 80 13.21 2.88 -1.97
CA ASN A 80 14.59 3.09 -2.37
C ASN A 80 14.75 4.37 -3.20
N SER A 81 13.90 4.56 -4.21
CA SER A 81 13.94 5.73 -5.09
C SER A 81 13.73 7.03 -4.31
N ARG A 82 12.73 7.06 -3.41
CA ARG A 82 12.45 8.23 -2.56
C ARG A 82 13.59 8.50 -1.57
N ALA A 83 14.11 7.47 -0.92
CA ALA A 83 15.24 7.62 0.00
C ALA A 83 16.50 8.08 -0.74
N SER A 84 16.84 7.53 -1.91
CA SER A 84 17.98 7.96 -2.72
C SER A 84 17.88 9.43 -3.11
N ARG A 85 16.70 9.88 -3.59
CA ARG A 85 16.48 11.30 -3.92
C ARG A 85 16.68 12.21 -2.71
N LEU A 86 16.28 11.76 -1.52
CA LEU A 86 16.45 12.53 -0.29
C LEU A 86 17.92 12.57 0.15
N MET A 87 18.63 11.44 0.05
CA MET A 87 20.08 11.34 0.29
C MET A 87 20.84 12.29 -0.65
N GLU A 88 20.53 12.29 -1.95
CA GLU A 88 21.16 13.18 -2.94
C GLU A 88 20.90 14.65 -2.63
N ARG A 89 19.66 15.00 -2.26
CA ARG A 89 19.26 16.39 -1.98
C ARG A 89 19.83 16.94 -0.66
N ARG A 90 19.97 16.09 0.37
CA ARG A 90 20.34 16.53 1.74
C ARG A 90 21.74 16.09 2.17
N GLY A 91 22.41 15.22 1.41
CA GLY A 91 23.69 14.64 1.80
C GLY A 91 23.61 13.70 3.02
N CYS A 92 22.44 13.14 3.33
CA CYS A 92 22.24 12.31 4.52
C CYS A 92 22.42 10.80 4.24
N ARG A 93 22.50 10.01 5.31
CA ARG A 93 22.64 8.55 5.21
C ARG A 93 21.29 7.89 4.93
N LEU A 94 21.32 6.65 4.43
CA LEU A 94 20.12 5.87 4.11
C LEU A 94 19.14 5.74 5.29
N GLY A 95 19.66 5.57 6.51
CA GLY A 95 18.82 5.46 7.71
C GLY A 95 17.97 6.70 7.93
N ASP A 96 18.61 7.88 7.93
CA ASP A 96 17.94 9.17 8.12
C ASP A 96 16.94 9.43 6.99
N ALA A 97 17.36 9.20 5.74
CA ALA A 97 16.48 9.38 4.59
C ALA A 97 15.25 8.46 4.63
N LEU A 98 15.42 7.20 5.06
CA LEU A 98 14.32 6.26 5.17
C LEU A 98 13.37 6.65 6.31
N ALA A 99 13.89 7.09 7.46
CA ALA A 99 13.08 7.57 8.57
C ALA A 99 12.18 8.72 8.12
N ASP A 100 12.74 9.70 7.40
CA ASP A 100 11.99 10.83 6.85
C ASP A 100 10.91 10.39 5.83
N VAL A 101 11.24 9.46 4.93
CA VAL A 101 10.27 8.96 3.93
C VAL A 101 9.10 8.24 4.61
N LEU A 102 9.38 7.40 5.62
CA LEU A 102 8.33 6.69 6.36
C LEU A 102 7.49 7.67 7.20
N ALA A 103 8.12 8.65 7.85
CA ALA A 103 7.44 9.67 8.64
C ALA A 103 6.55 10.60 7.81
N SER A 104 6.94 10.89 6.56
CA SER A 104 6.14 11.73 5.66
C SER A 104 4.79 11.09 5.29
N GLY A 105 4.65 9.77 5.47
CA GLY A 105 3.52 9.01 4.95
C GLY A 105 3.45 9.10 3.42
N ARG A 106 2.34 8.72 2.80
CA ARG A 106 2.06 8.88 1.34
C ARG A 106 2.76 7.86 0.44
N ALA A 107 2.52 6.57 0.69
CA ALA A 107 2.81 5.55 -0.29
C ALA A 107 2.00 5.80 -1.57
N SER A 108 2.59 5.59 -2.76
CA SER A 108 1.87 5.85 -4.02
C SER A 108 0.62 5.00 -4.19
N GLN A 109 0.60 3.83 -3.54
CA GLN A 109 -0.47 2.86 -3.61
C GLN A 109 -0.43 1.91 -2.40
N PHE A 110 -1.40 1.01 -2.27
CA PHE A 110 -1.49 0.11 -1.11
C PHE A 110 -0.48 -1.05 -1.08
N PHE A 111 0.22 -1.32 -2.20
CA PHE A 111 1.18 -2.43 -2.36
C PHE A 111 0.66 -3.77 -1.81
N ILE A 112 -0.63 -4.01 -1.98
CA ILE A 112 -1.33 -5.22 -1.53
C ILE A 112 -1.43 -6.22 -2.69
N SER A 113 -1.38 -7.52 -2.39
CA SER A 113 -1.56 -8.54 -3.42
C SER A 113 -3.01 -8.54 -3.92
N PRO A 114 -3.27 -8.84 -5.21
CA PRO A 114 -4.62 -8.90 -5.76
C PRO A 114 -5.53 -9.86 -4.98
N ALA A 115 -5.03 -11.05 -4.65
CA ALA A 115 -5.77 -12.03 -3.85
C ALA A 115 -6.18 -11.47 -2.49
N ARG A 116 -5.27 -10.76 -1.79
CA ARG A 116 -5.58 -10.19 -0.48
C ARG A 116 -6.55 -9.02 -0.56
N ALA A 117 -6.43 -8.17 -1.59
CA ALA A 117 -7.38 -7.10 -1.85
C ALA A 117 -8.79 -7.65 -2.09
N MET A 118 -8.89 -8.72 -2.88
CA MET A 118 -10.14 -9.44 -3.12
C MET A 118 -10.75 -10.02 -1.85
N ASP A 119 -9.93 -10.70 -1.02
CA ASP A 119 -10.40 -11.27 0.23
C ASP A 119 -10.95 -10.20 1.18
N LEU A 120 -10.29 -9.05 1.27
CA LEU A 120 -10.76 -7.93 2.09
C LEU A 120 -12.12 -7.43 1.64
N LEU A 121 -12.31 -7.21 0.34
CA LEU A 121 -13.60 -6.75 -0.19
C LEU A 121 -14.68 -7.80 -0.07
N ARG A 122 -14.40 -9.08 -0.35
CA ARG A 122 -15.38 -10.16 -0.23
C ARG A 122 -15.96 -10.25 1.18
N ASN A 123 -15.13 -10.05 2.20
CA ASN A 123 -15.55 -10.12 3.60
C ASN A 123 -16.23 -8.84 4.11
N SER A 124 -16.13 -7.74 3.37
CA SER A 124 -16.53 -6.41 3.84
C SER A 124 -17.62 -5.77 2.97
N PHE A 125 -17.85 -6.26 1.75
CA PHE A 125 -18.84 -5.70 0.83
C PHE A 125 -20.23 -6.26 1.15
N ASP A 126 -21.14 -5.39 1.58
CA ASP A 126 -22.55 -5.72 1.70
C ASP A 126 -23.24 -5.46 0.36
N GLN A 127 -23.64 -6.55 -0.29
CA GLN A 127 -24.33 -6.52 -1.57
C GLN A 127 -25.73 -5.89 -1.49
N LYS A 128 -26.44 -6.04 -0.35
CA LYS A 128 -27.81 -5.51 -0.20
C LYS A 128 -27.79 -3.99 -0.09
N SER A 129 -26.90 -3.44 0.74
CA SER A 129 -26.79 -1.99 0.93
C SER A 129 -25.82 -1.32 -0.04
N ARG A 130 -25.07 -2.10 -0.84
CA ARG A 130 -24.00 -1.63 -1.74
C ARG A 130 -23.00 -0.75 -0.99
N ARG A 131 -22.49 -1.23 0.15
CA ARG A 131 -21.56 -0.50 1.03
C ARG A 131 -20.40 -1.38 1.44
N ILE A 132 -19.29 -0.72 1.78
CA ILE A 132 -18.15 -1.35 2.44
C ILE A 132 -18.35 -1.22 3.95
N VAL A 133 -18.48 -2.35 4.64
CA VAL A 133 -18.50 -2.44 6.09
C VAL A 133 -17.06 -2.40 6.59
N ILE A 134 -16.77 -1.46 7.47
CA ILE A 134 -15.43 -1.29 8.03
C ILE A 134 -15.46 -1.84 9.46
N PRO A 135 -14.68 -2.88 9.77
CA PRO A 135 -14.59 -3.44 11.11
C PRO A 135 -13.84 -2.54 12.09
#